data_AF-A0A7V5X300-F1
#
_entry.id   AF-A0A7V5X300-F1
#
_cell.length_a   1.000
_cell.length_b   1.000
_cell.length_c   1.000
_cell.angle_alpha   90.00
_cell.angle_beta   90.00
_cell.angle_gamma   90.00
#
_symmetry.space_group_name_H-M   'P 1'
#
loop_
_entity.id
_entity.type
_entity.pdbx_description
1 polymer ?
#
loop_
_entity_poly.entity_id
_entity_poly.type
_entity_poly.pdbx_seq_one_letter_code
_entity_poly.pdbx_strand_id
1 'polypeptide(L)'
;MKRYRLLMNGQNYLINNNGKPQKQGFFQNIIIETESPQKARLLAKAKITHDRDLNERTLNSPDDPPIVELDTFWELDVLDDVDHIESDRTFYPEKRWWQFWRKNERIKARKI
;
A
#
# COMPACT_ATOMS: atom_id res chain seq x y z
N MET A 1 20.58 12.42 -13.99
CA MET A 1 19.96 12.78 -12.70
C MET A 1 20.20 11.60 -11.75
N LYS A 2 19.75 11.64 -10.49
CA LYS A 2 19.86 10.49 -9.58
C LYS A 2 18.62 9.61 -9.69
N ARG A 3 18.77 8.30 -9.53
CA ARG A 3 17.64 7.36 -9.48
C ARG A 3 17.39 6.95 -8.05
N TYR A 4 16.11 6.86 -7.69
CA TYR A 4 15.68 6.46 -6.37
C TYR A 4 14.64 5.36 -6.49
N ARG A 5 14.79 4.30 -5.71
CA ARG A 5 13.76 3.29 -5.49
C ARG A 5 13.06 3.60 -4.18
N LEU A 6 11.73 3.63 -4.23
CA LEU A 6 10.88 3.87 -3.08
C LEU A 6 9.93 2.69 -2.94
N LEU A 7 9.90 2.07 -1.76
CA LEU A 7 8.82 1.17 -1.37
C LEU A 7 7.75 2.02 -0.68
N MET A 8 6.60 2.14 -1.34
CA MET A 8 5.47 2.90 -0.82
C MET A 8 4.46 1.95 -0.19
N ASN A 9 3.89 2.35 0.94
CA ASN A 9 2.83 1.64 1.63
C ASN A 9 1.51 2.41 1.48
N GLY A 10 0.56 1.82 0.75
CA GLY A 10 -0.81 2.26 0.72
C GLY A 10 -1.61 1.58 1.83
N GLN A 11 -2.29 2.36 2.66
CA GLN A 11 -3.11 1.91 3.77
C GLN A 11 -4.54 2.43 3.63
N ASN A 12 -5.48 1.78 4.31
CA ASN A 12 -6.87 2.22 4.35
C ASN A 12 -7.53 2.23 2.96
N TYR A 13 -7.24 1.26 2.08
CA TYR A 13 -7.92 1.17 0.80
C TYR A 13 -9.11 0.22 0.91
N LEU A 14 -10.33 0.76 0.83
CA LEU A 14 -11.55 -0.04 0.72
C LEU A 14 -11.76 -0.38 -0.76
N ILE A 15 -11.40 -1.60 -1.16
CA ILE A 15 -11.38 -2.02 -2.57
C ILE A 15 -12.51 -3.02 -2.82
N ASN A 16 -13.17 -2.90 -3.97
CA ASN A 16 -14.09 -3.93 -4.44
C ASN A 16 -13.31 -5.14 -4.99
N ASN A 17 -13.33 -6.27 -4.29
CA ASN A 17 -12.74 -7.52 -4.75
C ASN A 17 -13.84 -8.58 -4.93
N ASN A 18 -14.08 -8.99 -6.19
CA ASN A 18 -15.11 -9.96 -6.56
C ASN A 18 -16.51 -9.62 -5.99
N GLY A 19 -16.91 -8.35 -6.06
CA GLY A 19 -18.21 -7.87 -5.59
C GLY A 19 -18.32 -7.68 -4.08
N LYS A 20 -17.22 -7.84 -3.32
CA LYS A 20 -17.19 -7.64 -1.87
C LYS A 20 -16.21 -6.52 -1.52
N PRO A 21 -16.66 -5.43 -0.86
CA PRO A 21 -15.77 -4.43 -0.31
C PRO A 21 -14.85 -5.03 0.75
N GLN A 22 -13.54 -4.86 0.59
CA GLN A 22 -12.53 -5.33 1.53
C GLN A 22 -11.53 -4.21 1.81
N LYS A 23 -11.19 -4.05 3.09
CA LYS A 23 -10.14 -3.10 3.52
C LYS A 23 -8.78 -3.77 3.33
N GLN A 24 -7.96 -3.21 2.47
CA GLN A 24 -6.66 -3.72 2.05
C GLN A 24 -5.63 -2.61 2.22
N GLY A 25 -4.40 -3.01 2.50
CA GLY A 25 -3.23 -2.19 2.20
C GLY A 25 -2.44 -2.81 1.04
N PHE A 26 -1.41 -2.11 0.58
CA PHE A 26 -0.49 -2.67 -0.39
C PHE A 26 0.90 -2.06 -0.26
N PHE A 27 1.89 -2.80 -0.75
CA PHE A 27 3.22 -2.27 -1.04
C PHE A 27 3.42 -2.14 -2.54
N GLN A 28 4.11 -1.07 -2.96
CA GLN A 28 4.44 -0.83 -4.36
C GLN A 28 5.86 -0.26 -4.47
N ASN A 29 6.69 -0.86 -5.31
CA ASN A 29 7.97 -0.28 -5.69
C ASN A 29 7.74 0.82 -6.73
N ILE A 30 8.37 1.98 -6.53
CA ILE A 30 8.38 3.08 -7.49
C ILE A 30 9.82 3.52 -7.69
N ILE A 31 10.23 3.58 -8.96
CA ILE A 31 11.50 4.17 -9.36
C ILE A 31 11.24 5.58 -9.88
N ILE A 32 11.95 6.56 -9.32
CA ILE A 32 11.89 7.95 -9.75
C ILE A 32 13.29 8.43 -10.08
N GLU A 33 13.47 9.01 -11.26
CA GLU A 33 14.67 9.76 -11.62
C GLU A 33 14.44 11.26 -11.36
N THR A 34 15.28 11.86 -10.51
CA THR A 34 15.16 13.29 -10.17
C THR A 34 16.44 13.84 -9.52
N GLU A 35 16.45 15.14 -9.26
CA GLU A 35 17.62 15.85 -8.73
C GLU A 35 17.76 15.76 -7.21
N SER A 36 16.67 15.52 -6.47
CA SER A 36 16.69 15.47 -5.00
C SER A 36 15.84 14.36 -4.39
N PRO A 37 16.27 13.79 -3.24
CA PRO A 37 15.49 12.79 -2.51
C PRO A 37 14.08 13.28 -2.11
N GLN A 38 13.96 14.55 -1.74
CA GLN A 38 12.69 15.15 -1.35
C GLN A 38 11.70 15.18 -2.52
N LYS A 39 12.18 15.53 -3.72
CA LYS A 39 11.38 15.52 -4.95
C LYS A 39 10.97 14.09 -5.32
N ALA A 40 11.85 13.10 -5.11
CA ALA A 40 11.54 11.70 -5.38
C ALA A 40 10.36 11.19 -4.52
N ARG A 41 10.34 11.54 -3.23
CA ARG A 41 9.26 11.19 -2.29
C ARG A 41 7.93 11.81 -2.70
N LEU A 42 7.93 13.09 -3.06
CA LEU A 42 6.73 13.79 -3.53
C LEU A 42 6.17 13.18 -4.81
N LEU A 43 7.03 12.88 -5.77
CA LEU A 43 6.64 12.26 -7.04
C LEU A 43 6.10 10.84 -6.84
N ALA A 44 6.74 10.03 -5.99
CA ALA A 44 6.26 8.68 -5.69
C ALA A 44 4.89 8.69 -5.02
N LYS A 45 4.69 9.58 -4.03
CA LYS A 45 3.37 9.75 -3.39
C LYS A 45 2.33 10.21 -4.40
N ALA A 46 2.64 11.21 -5.21
CA ALA A 46 1.73 11.72 -6.24
C ALA A 46 1.36 10.66 -7.28
N LYS A 47 2.30 9.78 -7.66
CA LYS A 47 2.06 8.69 -8.61
C LYS A 47 1.02 7.70 -8.11
N ILE A 48 0.98 7.41 -6.81
CA ILE A 48 -0.03 6.53 -6.20
C ILE A 48 -1.34 7.28 -5.98
N THR A 49 -1.30 8.49 -5.44
CA THR A 49 -2.51 9.27 -5.12
C THR A 49 -3.33 9.62 -6.37
N HIS A 50 -2.67 9.85 -7.51
CA HIS A 50 -3.34 10.15 -8.78
C HIS A 50 -3.44 8.93 -9.70
N ASP A 51 -3.20 7.72 -9.19
CA ASP A 51 -3.36 6.50 -9.98
C ASP A 51 -4.84 6.27 -10.27
N ARG A 52 -5.20 6.38 -11.55
CA ARG A 52 -6.59 6.28 -12.00
C ARG A 52 -7.21 4.93 -11.66
N ASP A 53 -6.52 3.84 -11.94
CA ASP A 53 -7.04 2.48 -11.73
C ASP A 53 -7.26 2.20 -10.24
N LEU A 54 -6.36 2.67 -9.37
CA LEU A 54 -6.52 2.57 -7.93
C LEU A 54 -7.71 3.39 -7.45
N ASN A 55 -7.83 4.63 -7.91
CA ASN A 55 -8.92 5.52 -7.53
C ASN A 55 -10.29 5.00 -7.99
N GLU A 56 -10.40 4.44 -9.20
CA GLU A 56 -11.64 3.84 -9.70
C GLU A 56 -12.06 2.58 -8.91
N ARG A 57 -11.11 1.85 -8.34
CA ARG A 57 -11.37 0.64 -7.52
C ARG A 57 -11.61 0.94 -6.04
N THR A 58 -11.27 2.16 -5.60
CA THR A 58 -11.34 2.58 -4.21
C THR A 58 -12.73 3.12 -3.88
N LEU A 59 -13.30 2.64 -2.79
CA LEU A 59 -14.67 2.93 -2.33
C LEU A 59 -14.69 3.74 -1.03
N ASN A 60 -13.56 4.33 -0.65
CA ASN A 60 -13.44 5.11 0.58
C ASN A 60 -14.39 6.31 0.59
N SER A 61 -15.00 6.56 1.75
CA SER A 61 -15.69 7.82 2.02
C SER A 61 -14.68 8.95 2.17
N PRO A 62 -15.04 10.21 1.83
CA PRO A 62 -14.22 11.38 2.16
C PRO A 62 -13.81 11.48 3.64
N ASP A 63 -14.61 10.93 4.56
CA ASP A 63 -14.35 10.95 6.00
C ASP A 63 -13.31 9.90 6.47
N ASP A 64 -12.98 8.92 5.63
CA ASP A 64 -12.00 7.85 5.92
C ASP A 64 -11.09 7.62 4.69
N PRO A 65 -10.26 8.61 4.31
CA PRO A 65 -9.49 8.55 3.06
C PRO A 65 -8.32 7.56 3.15
N PRO A 66 -7.90 6.96 2.01
CA PRO A 66 -6.70 6.15 1.96
C PRO A 66 -5.45 6.99 2.28
N ILE A 67 -4.44 6.32 2.82
CA ILE A 67 -3.17 6.94 3.22
C ILE A 67 -2.03 6.31 2.41
N VAL A 68 -1.09 7.14 1.95
CA VAL A 68 0.13 6.69 1.26
C VAL A 68 1.34 7.22 2.02
N GLU A 69 2.16 6.29 2.49
CA GLU A 69 3.37 6.56 3.24
C GLU A 69 4.59 5.93 2.57
N LEU A 70 5.76 6.51 2.86
CA LEU A 70 7.04 5.92 2.47
C LEU A 70 7.38 4.85 3.50
N ASP A 71 7.58 3.62 3.04
CA ASP A 71 8.07 2.54 3.88
C ASP A 71 9.60 2.50 3.86
N THR A 72 10.18 2.37 2.66
CA THR A 72 11.64 2.27 2.49
C THR A 72 12.13 3.08 1.30
N PHE A 73 13.35 3.61 1.38
CA PHE A 73 13.95 4.48 0.38
C PHE A 73 15.40 4.08 0.10
N TRP A 74 15.74 3.96 -1.19
CA TRP A 74 17.09 3.67 -1.66
C TRP A 74 17.49 4.66 -2.76
N GLU A 75 18.69 5.21 -2.66
CA GLU A 75 19.38 5.83 -3.81
C GLU A 75 20.05 4.70 -4.59
N LEU A 76 19.87 4.69 -5.90
CA LEU A 76 20.40 3.65 -6.78
C LEU A 76 21.66 4.16 -7.48
N ASP A 77 22.65 3.28 -7.59
CA ASP A 77 23.84 3.55 -8.38
C ASP A 77 23.54 3.34 -9.88
N VAL A 78 24.34 3.97 -10.74
CA VAL A 78 24.16 3.91 -12.21
C VAL A 78 24.28 2.47 -12.76
N LEU A 79 24.91 1.57 -12.00
CA LEU A 79 25.12 0.16 -12.35
C LEU A 79 24.00 -0.76 -11.87
N ASP A 80 23.04 -0.27 -11.07
CA ASP A 80 21.90 -1.09 -10.65
C ASP A 80 20.94 -1.30 -11.83
N ASP A 81 20.76 -2.56 -12.24
CA ASP A 81 19.87 -2.95 -13.34
C ASP A 81 18.41 -2.93 -12.85
N VAL A 82 17.80 -1.75 -12.88
CA VAL A 82 16.46 -1.49 -12.31
C VAL A 82 15.31 -1.70 -13.29
N ASP A 83 15.62 -1.94 -14.57
CA ASP A 83 14.63 -2.00 -15.66
C ASP A 83 13.66 -3.19 -15.55
N HIS A 84 13.92 -4.14 -14.64
CA HIS A 84 13.09 -5.32 -14.38
C HIS A 84 12.35 -5.31 -13.03
N ILE A 85 12.39 -4.21 -12.26
CA ILE A 85 11.56 -4.17 -11.04
C ILE A 85 10.10 -3.96 -11.46
N GLU A 86 9.34 -5.06 -11.47
CA GLU A 86 7.90 -5.02 -11.63
C GLU A 86 7.30 -4.03 -10.62
N SER A 87 6.61 -3.02 -11.14
CA SER A 87 5.94 -1.96 -10.38
C SER A 87 4.62 -2.43 -9.77
N ASP A 88 4.44 -3.74 -9.66
CA ASP A 88 3.19 -4.36 -9.27
C ASP A 88 2.90 -4.14 -7.79
N ARG A 89 1.60 -4.04 -7.49
CA ARG A 89 1.09 -3.84 -6.13
C ARG A 89 0.96 -5.18 -5.43
N THR A 90 1.66 -5.33 -4.31
CA THR A 90 1.49 -6.47 -3.41
C THR A 90 0.47 -6.13 -2.34
N PHE A 91 -0.76 -6.60 -2.50
CA PHE A 91 -1.85 -6.36 -1.55
C PHE A 91 -1.77 -7.24 -0.30
N TYR A 92 -2.18 -6.67 0.84
CA TYR A 92 -2.33 -7.39 2.10
C TYR A 92 -3.65 -7.02 2.80
N PRO A 93 -4.32 -7.97 3.47
CA PRO A 93 -5.50 -7.67 4.26
C PRO A 93 -5.16 -6.70 5.39
N GLU A 94 -5.88 -5.60 5.51
CA GLU A 94 -5.70 -4.69 6.63
C GLU A 94 -6.34 -5.33 7.88
N LYS A 95 -5.49 -5.74 8.82
CA LYS A 95 -5.93 -6.52 9.98
C LYS A 95 -6.85 -5.69 10.87
N ARG A 96 -8.05 -6.20 11.08
CA ARG A 96 -9.01 -5.64 12.05
C ARG A 96 -8.79 -6.30 13.41
N TRP A 97 -8.38 -5.54 14.42
CA TRP A 97 -8.03 -6.04 15.75
C TRP A 97 -9.15 -6.88 16.41
N TRP A 98 -10.42 -6.63 16.08
CA TRP A 98 -11.57 -7.40 16.57
C TRP A 98 -11.73 -8.80 15.98
N GLN A 99 -11.06 -9.14 14.86
CA GLN A 99 -11.11 -10.48 14.27
C GLN A 99 -10.40 -11.55 15.13
N PHE A 100 -9.55 -11.14 16.08
CA PHE A 100 -8.84 -12.04 16.97
C PHE A 100 -9.66 -12.44 18.21
N TRP A 101 -10.59 -11.60 18.67
CA TRP A 101 -11.34 -11.85 19.91
C TRP A 101 -12.43 -12.93 19.77
N ARG A 102 -13.04 -13.09 18.59
CA ARG A 102 -14.09 -14.11 18.35
C ARG A 102 -13.60 -15.55 18.33
N LYS A 103 -12.28 -15.79 18.29
CA LYS A 103 -11.73 -17.16 18.29
C LYS A 103 -11.73 -17.82 19.69
N ASN A 104 -11.88 -17.04 20.76
CA ASN A 104 -11.78 -17.56 22.14
C ASN A 104 -13.12 -17.88 22.81
N GLU A 105 -14.26 -17.61 22.17
CA GLU A 105 -15.58 -17.80 22.80
C GLU A 105 -16.16 -19.22 22.60
N ARG A 106 -15.56 -20.07 21.76
CA ARG A 106 -16.08 -21.43 21.52
C ARG A 106 -15.60 -22.50 22.51
N ILE A 107 -14.81 -22.16 23.52
CA ILE A 107 -14.26 -23.15 24.48
C ILE A 107 -15.01 -23.18 25.82
N LYS A 108 -15.90 -22.23 26.12
CA LYS A 108 -16.69 -22.24 27.36
C LYS A 108 -18.09 -22.83 27.18
N ALA A 109 -18.16 -24.10 26.79
CA ALA A 109 -19.38 -24.89 26.86
C ALA A 109 -19.09 -26.30 27.34
N ARG A 110 -18.69 -26.44 28.61
CA ARG A 110 -18.88 -27.67 29.39
C ARG A 110 -19.18 -27.28 30.84
N LYS A 111 -20.48 -27.33 31.16
CA LYS A 111 -21.01 -27.42 32.53
C LYS A 111 -20.45 -28.70 33.16
N ILE A 112 -19.96 -28.60 34.39
CA ILE A 112 -20.05 -29.65 35.41
C ILE A 112 -20.77 -29.02 36.57
#